data_AF-A0A350HBL2-F1
#
_entry.id   AF-A0A350HBL2-F1
#
_cell.length_a   1.000
_cell.length_b   1.000
_cell.length_c   1.000
_cell.angle_alpha   90.00
_cell.angle_beta   90.00
_cell.angle_gamma   90.00
#
_symmetry.space_group_name_H-M   'P 1'
#
loop_
_entity.id
_entity.type
_entity.pdbx_description
1 polymer ?
#
loop_
_entity_poly.entity_id
_entity_poly.type
_entity_poly.pdbx_seq_one_letter_code
_entity_poly.pdbx_strand_id
1 'polypeptide(L)' 'MEKVQMKEEVQKIHVVRVKQVPTEIYSRVVGYFRPVNNWNEGKKEEFQDRKEFKL' A
#
# COMPACT_ATOMS: atom_id res chain seq x y z
N MET A 1 38.45 -25.65 23.71
CA MET A 1 37.01 -25.85 24.03
C MET A 1 36.37 -24.47 24.26
N GLU A 2 36.42 -23.58 23.26
CA GLU A 2 36.16 -22.14 23.50
C GLU A 2 35.34 -21.48 22.38
N LYS A 3 34.90 -22.24 21.37
CA LYS A 3 34.13 -21.71 20.23
C LYS A 3 32.61 -21.93 20.36
N VAL A 4 32.15 -22.45 21.50
CA VAL A 4 30.75 -22.82 21.72
C VAL A 4 29.91 -21.62 22.21
N GLN A 5 30.54 -20.58 22.75
CA GLN A 5 29.83 -19.52 23.47
C GLN A 5 29.47 -18.28 22.64
N MET A 6 29.96 -18.14 21.40
CA MET A 6 29.74 -16.93 20.58
C MET A 6 28.50 -16.99 19.66
N LYS A 7 27.59 -17.94 19.83
CA LYS A 7 26.41 -18.11 18.95
C LYS A 7 25.07 -17.71 19.58
N GLU A 8 25.03 -17.39 20.87
CA GLU A 8 23.77 -17.16 21.59
C GLU A 8 23.41 -15.67 21.81
N GLU A 9 24.26 -14.73 21.40
CA GLU A 9 24.01 -13.28 21.56
C GLU A 9 23.54 -12.59 20.27
N VAL A 10 22.88 -13.29 19.35
CA VAL A 10 22.12 -12.60 18.30
C VAL A 10 20.88 -12.00 18.96
N GLN A 11 21.05 -10.75 19.39
CA GLN A 11 20.10 -9.99 20.19
C GLN A 11 18.69 -10.03 19.59
N LYS A 12 17.71 -10.35 20.44
CA LYS A 12 16.28 -10.33 20.11
C LYS A 12 15.89 -8.91 19.72
N ILE A 13 15.75 -8.68 18.41
CA ILE A 13 15.26 -7.43 17.85
C ILE A 13 13.83 -7.23 18.39
N HIS A 14 13.64 -6.20 19.21
CA HIS A 14 12.30 -5.81 19.67
C HIS A 14 11.57 -5.15 18.48
N VAL A 15 10.89 -5.96 17.68
CA VAL A 15 10.05 -5.48 16.58
C VAL A 15 8.80 -4.82 17.16
N VAL A 16 8.86 -3.48 17.27
CA VAL A 16 7.69 -2.66 17.58
C VAL A 16 6.66 -2.89 16.48
N ARG A 17 5.52 -3.49 16.84
CA ARG A 17 4.40 -3.66 15.90
C ARG A 17 3.77 -2.29 15.65
N VAL A 18 4.10 -1.69 14.52
CA VAL A 18 3.49 -0.42 14.09
C VAL A 18 2.13 -0.72 13.45
N LYS A 19 1.09 0.00 13.84
CA LYS A 19 -0.24 -0.09 13.23
C LYS A 19 -0.16 0.44 11.80
N GLN A 20 -0.28 -0.44 10.82
CA GLN A 20 -0.42 -0.05 9.41
C GLN A 20 -1.88 0.36 9.14
N VAL A 21 -2.07 1.52 8.54
CA VAL A 21 -3.37 2.04 8.11
C VAL A 21 -3.35 2.16 6.59
N PRO A 22 -4.34 1.61 5.87
CA PRO A 22 -4.40 1.75 4.42
C PRO A 22 -4.63 3.20 4.04
N THR A 23 -3.91 3.68 3.03
CA THR A 23 -4.09 5.02 2.47
C THR A 23 -5.34 5.06 1.58
N GLU A 24 -6.15 6.10 1.73
CA GLU A 24 -7.27 6.35 0.84
C GLU A 24 -6.78 6.92 -0.50
N ILE A 25 -7.14 6.24 -1.59
CA ILE A 25 -6.77 6.65 -2.94
C ILE A 25 -7.94 7.42 -3.55
N TYR A 26 -7.66 8.61 -4.07
CA TYR A 26 -8.64 9.47 -4.73
C TYR A 26 -8.32 9.61 -6.21
N SER A 27 -9.37 9.71 -7.03
CA SER A 27 -9.23 9.97 -8.46
C SER A 27 -10.28 10.97 -8.93
N ARG A 28 -9.94 11.74 -9.98
CA ARG A 28 -10.78 12.79 -10.55
C ARG A 28 -11.78 12.19 -11.53
N VAL A 29 -13.07 12.42 -11.26
CA VAL A 29 -14.17 11.85 -12.05
C VAL A 29 -14.66 12.83 -13.11
N VAL A 30 -15.49 13.81 -12.72
CA VAL A 30 -16.02 14.89 -13.59
C VAL A 30 -15.94 16.20 -12.81
N GLY A 31 -14.72 16.68 -12.59
CA GLY A 31 -14.47 17.95 -11.89
C GLY A 31 -14.24 17.86 -10.38
N TYR A 32 -14.51 16.72 -9.73
CA TYR A 32 -14.24 16.50 -8.31
C TYR A 32 -13.50 15.18 -8.04
N PHE A 33 -12.93 15.07 -6.84
CA PHE A 33 -12.23 13.87 -6.35
C PHE A 33 -13.19 12.93 -5.61
N ARG A 34 -13.18 11.65 -5.96
CA ARG A 34 -13.95 10.60 -5.29
C ARG A 34 -12.99 9.48 -4.83
N PRO A 35 -13.17 8.90 -3.63
CA PRO A 35 -12.36 7.76 -3.21
C PRO A 35 -12.62 6.56 -4.11
N VAL A 36 -11.54 5.93 -4.58
CA VAL A 36 -11.57 4.81 -5.53
C VAL A 36 -12.27 3.59 -4.95
N ASN A 37 -12.17 3.39 -3.63
CA ASN A 37 -12.86 2.31 -2.92
C ASN A 37 -14.39 2.38 -3.06
N ASN A 38 -14.95 3.55 -3.35
CA ASN A 38 -16.40 3.77 -3.46
C ASN A 38 -16.89 3.78 -4.93
N TRP A 39 -16.13 3.20 -5.85
CA TRP A 39 -16.52 3.08 -7.27
C TRP A 39 -17.41 1.86 -7.49
N ASN A 40 -18.52 2.06 -8.20
CA ASN A 40 -19.34 0.97 -8.71
C ASN A 40 -18.66 0.29 -9.91
N GLU A 41 -19.21 -0.83 -10.37
CA GLU A 41 -18.63 -1.62 -11.47
C GLU A 41 -18.53 -0.81 -12.77
N GLY A 42 -19.60 -0.11 -13.16
CA GLY A 42 -19.60 0.70 -14.38
C GLY A 42 -18.60 1.86 -14.36
N LYS A 43 -18.30 2.45 -13.18
CA LYS A 43 -17.27 3.50 -13.08
C LYS A 43 -15.86 2.93 -13.24
N LYS A 44 -15.64 1.69 -12.76
CA LYS A 44 -14.36 1.00 -12.96
C LYS A 44 -14.14 0.68 -14.43
N GLU A 45 -15.17 0.21 -15.12
CA GLU A 45 -15.16 -0.04 -16.56
C GLU A 45 -14.91 1.25 -17.36
N GLU A 46 -15.68 2.33 -17.10
CA GLU A 46 -15.45 3.62 -17.76
C GLU A 46 -14.03 4.16 -17.51
N PHE A 47 -13.46 3.95 -16.32
CA PHE A 47 -12.08 4.35 -16.05
C PHE A 47 -11.05 3.56 -16.87
N GLN A 48 -11.29 2.27 -17.13
CA GLN A 48 -10.42 1.43 -17.98
C GLN A 48 -10.47 1.87 -19.45
N ASP A 49 -11.61 2.38 -19.92
CA ASP A 49 -11.78 2.87 -21.28
C ASP A 49 -11.15 4.27 -21.52
N ARG A 50 -10.71 4.96 -20.45
CA ARG A 50 -10.06 6.27 -20.58
C ARG A 50 -8.75 6.16 -21.33
N LYS A 51 -8.56 7.03 -22.32
CA LYS A 51 -7.29 7.15 -23.06
C LYS A 51 -6.47 8.29 -22.47
N GLU A 52 -5.26 7.97 -22.02
CA GLU A 52 -4.28 8.96 -21.62
C GLU A 52 -3.61 9.57 -22.86
N PHE A 53 -3.27 10.85 -22.77
CA PHE A 53 -2.44 11.49 -23.77
C PHE A 53 -0.98 11.16 -23.48
N LYS A 54 -0.26 10.62 -24.48
CA LYS A 54 1.19 10.45 -24.40
C LYS A 54 1.85 11.78 -24.79
N LEU A 55 2.67 12.33 -23.91
CA LEU A 55 3.49 13.51 -24.16
C LEU A 55 4.71 13.16 -25.00
#